data_AF-A0A942WNR9-F1
#
_entry.id   AF-A0A942WNR9-F1
#
_cell.length_a   1.000
_cell.length_b   1.000
_cell.length_c   1.000
_cell.angle_alpha   90.00
_cell.angle_beta   90.00
_cell.angle_gamma   90.00
#
_symmetry.space_group_name_H-M   'P 1'
#
loop_
_entity.id
_entity.type
_entity.pdbx_description
1 polymer ?
#
loop_
_entity_poly.entity_id
_entity_poly.type
_entity_poly.pdbx_seq_one_letter_code
_entity_poly.pdbx_strand_id
1 'polypeptide(L)'
;MNIYEHLLPGKENALTPEYLATKYHFSSVRMLQKQIEAERKAGKVILSSTTPPGGYYLPAAGDTMEIRKFIRTLENRGENTLKILESARSLLEELESDEFE
;
A
#
# COMPACT_ATOMS: atom_id res chain seq x y z
N MET A 1 -15.75 1.88 11.09
CA MET A 1 -15.27 0.48 11.08
C MET A 1 -13.76 0.51 11.22
N ASN A 2 -13.17 -0.33 12.07
CA ASN A 2 -11.73 -0.35 12.33
C ASN A 2 -11.14 -1.69 11.83
N ILE A 3 -10.52 -1.69 10.65
CA ILE A 3 -9.97 -2.91 10.06
C ILE A 3 -8.79 -3.43 10.87
N TYR A 4 -7.98 -2.52 11.43
CA TYR A 4 -6.78 -2.87 12.18
C TYR A 4 -7.02 -3.88 13.32
N GLU A 5 -8.10 -3.71 14.08
CA GLU A 5 -8.48 -4.59 15.20
C GLU A 5 -8.87 -6.01 14.79
N HIS A 6 -9.10 -6.22 13.49
CA HIS A 6 -9.54 -7.48 12.93
C HIS A 6 -8.45 -8.20 12.13
N LEU A 7 -7.26 -7.61 12.04
CA LEU A 7 -6.10 -8.22 11.40
C LEU A 7 -5.32 -9.05 12.41
N LEU A 8 -4.68 -10.10 11.92
CA LEU A 8 -3.86 -11.00 12.72
C LEU A 8 -2.37 -10.64 12.54
N PRO A 9 -1.55 -10.83 13.59
CA PRO A 9 -0.10 -10.64 13.50
C PRO A 9 0.57 -11.72 12.62
N GLY A 10 1.61 -11.34 11.88
CA GLY A 10 2.41 -12.23 11.05
C GLY A 10 1.88 -12.39 9.62
N LYS A 11 2.81 -12.44 8.66
CA LYS A 11 2.53 -12.57 7.22
C LYS A 11 1.74 -13.84 6.88
N GLU A 12 1.93 -14.91 7.63
CA GLU A 12 1.20 -16.18 7.47
C GLU A 12 -0.31 -16.03 7.70
N ASN A 13 -0.71 -15.02 8.48
CA ASN A 13 -2.12 -14.73 8.78
C ASN A 13 -2.70 -13.62 7.90
N ALA A 14 -2.04 -13.30 6.78
CA ALA A 14 -2.53 -12.27 5.86
C ALA A 14 -3.91 -12.61 5.31
N LEU A 15 -4.82 -11.63 5.44
CA LEU A 15 -6.19 -11.73 4.97
C LEU A 15 -6.35 -11.04 3.62
N THR A 16 -6.97 -11.73 2.68
CA THR A 16 -7.16 -11.19 1.32
C THR A 16 -8.11 -9.98 1.34
N PRO A 17 -7.91 -9.00 0.43
CA PRO A 17 -8.81 -7.87 0.31
C PRO A 17 -10.27 -8.27 0.06
N GLU A 18 -10.49 -9.33 -0.73
CA GLU A 18 -11.82 -9.85 -1.07
C GLU A 18 -12.53 -10.43 0.17
N TYR A 19 -11.79 -11.17 0.99
CA TYR A 19 -12.30 -11.71 2.26
C TYR A 19 -12.70 -10.58 3.21
N LEU A 20 -11.81 -9.60 3.41
CA LEU A 20 -12.08 -8.47 4.30
C LEU A 20 -13.25 -7.61 3.82
N ALA A 21 -13.35 -7.36 2.51
CA ALA A 21 -14.45 -6.58 1.94
C ALA A 21 -15.79 -7.29 2.16
N THR A 22 -15.84 -8.61 1.94
CA THR A 22 -17.05 -9.42 2.12
C THR A 22 -17.43 -9.52 3.60
N LYS A 23 -16.47 -9.87 4.47
CA LYS A 23 -16.69 -10.09 5.91
C LYS A 23 -17.15 -8.83 6.64
N TYR A 24 -16.64 -7.67 6.22
CA TYR A 24 -16.95 -6.39 6.86
C TYR A 24 -17.90 -5.51 6.02
N HIS A 25 -18.60 -6.11 5.06
CA HIS A 25 -19.67 -5.49 4.27
C HIS A 25 -19.25 -4.19 3.56
N PHE A 26 -18.02 -4.12 3.07
CA PHE A 26 -17.62 -3.04 2.18
C PHE A 26 -18.25 -3.22 0.81
N SER A 27 -18.76 -2.13 0.22
CA SER A 27 -19.35 -2.14 -1.12
C SER A 27 -18.36 -2.56 -2.22
N SER A 28 -17.05 -2.46 -1.97
CA SER A 28 -16.01 -2.94 -2.87
C SER A 28 -14.66 -3.06 -2.16
N VAL A 29 -13.74 -3.82 -2.77
CA VAL A 29 -12.32 -3.86 -2.36
C VAL A 29 -11.68 -2.47 -2.37
N ARG A 30 -12.07 -1.60 -3.32
CA ARG A 30 -11.59 -0.21 -3.37
C ARG A 30 -11.97 0.59 -2.12
N MET A 31 -13.18 0.39 -1.60
CA MET A 31 -13.63 1.05 -0.35
C MET A 31 -12.87 0.52 0.86
N LEU A 32 -12.63 -0.79 0.92
CA LEU A 32 -11.75 -1.39 1.94
C LEU A 32 -10.35 -0.78 1.89
N GLN A 33 -9.74 -0.69 0.71
CA GLN A 33 -8.40 -0.12 0.52
C GLN A 33 -8.33 1.34 0.98
N LYS A 34 -9.35 2.15 0.65
CA LYS A 34 -9.46 3.54 1.15
C LYS A 34 -9.53 3.60 2.68
N GLN A 35 -10.28 2.70 3.30
CA GLN A 35 -10.37 2.62 4.75
C GLN A 35 -9.02 2.24 5.37
N ILE A 36 -8.33 1.25 4.80
CA ILE A 36 -6.97 0.85 5.24
C ILE A 36 -5.98 2.01 5.10
N GLU A 37 -6.03 2.76 3.99
CA GLU A 37 -5.20 3.95 3.81
C GLU A 37 -5.51 5.04 4.83
N ALA A 38 -6.78 5.29 5.14
CA ALA A 38 -7.17 6.24 6.18
C ALA A 38 -6.63 5.82 7.55
N GLU A 39 -6.68 4.53 7.88
CA GLU A 39 -6.13 3.98 9.11
C GLU A 39 -4.60 4.07 9.16
N ARG A 40 -3.91 3.83 8.04
CA ARG A 40 -2.46 4.04 7.93
C ARG A 40 -2.08 5.51 8.14
N LYS A 41 -2.83 6.43 7.55
CA LYS A 41 -2.64 7.89 7.75
C LYS A 41 -2.89 8.32 9.19
N ALA A 42 -3.76 7.63 9.91
CA ALA A 42 -3.99 7.84 11.34
C ALA A 42 -2.87 7.25 12.23
N GLY A 43 -1.81 6.68 11.65
CA GLY A 43 -0.65 6.14 12.36
C GLY A 43 -0.69 4.63 12.61
N LYS A 44 -1.70 3.91 12.11
CA LYS A 44 -1.78 2.46 12.29
C LYS A 44 -0.85 1.72 11.32
N VAL A 45 0.01 0.86 11.87
CA VAL A 45 0.92 0.04 11.07
C VAL A 45 0.21 -1.21 10.56
N ILE A 46 -0.43 -1.09 9.39
CA ILE A 46 -1.04 -2.21 8.66
C ILE A 46 -0.08 -2.63 7.55
N LEU A 47 0.45 -3.84 7.61
CA LEU A 47 1.34 -4.37 6.57
C LEU A 47 0.53 -4.95 5.41
N SER A 48 1.15 -5.02 4.23
CA SER A 48 0.55 -5.66 3.06
C SER A 48 1.57 -6.44 2.27
N SER A 49 1.19 -7.65 1.84
CA SER A 49 1.99 -8.54 1.01
C SER A 49 1.25 -8.86 -0.28
N THR A 50 1.96 -8.83 -1.42
CA THR A 50 1.46 -9.36 -2.69
C THR A 50 1.84 -10.83 -2.89
N THR A 51 2.79 -11.36 -2.10
CA THR A 51 3.16 -12.77 -2.14
C THR A 51 2.13 -13.63 -1.40
N PRO A 52 1.65 -14.74 -1.98
CA PRO A 52 0.70 -15.65 -1.36
C PRO A 52 1.11 -16.07 0.05
N PRO A 53 0.18 -16.12 1.04
CA PRO A 53 -1.28 -15.97 0.91
C PRO A 53 -1.77 -14.55 0.54
N GLY A 54 -0.90 -13.54 0.64
CA GLY A 54 -1.18 -12.17 0.19
C GLY A 54 -2.21 -11.43 1.06
N GLY A 55 -2.31 -10.12 0.89
CA GLY A 55 -3.28 -9.30 1.61
C GLY A 55 -2.70 -8.56 2.82
N TYR A 56 -3.53 -8.33 3.84
CA TYR A 56 -3.25 -7.41 4.95
C TYR A 56 -3.09 -8.14 6.28
N TYR A 57 -2.15 -7.67 7.10
CA TYR A 57 -1.81 -8.26 8.40
C TYR A 57 -1.16 -7.23 9.33
N LEU A 58 -1.04 -7.58 10.61
CA LEU A 58 -0.27 -6.80 11.61
C LEU A 58 1.17 -7.32 11.69
N PRO A 59 2.15 -6.47 12.05
CA PRO A 59 3.49 -6.97 12.33
C PRO A 59 3.47 -8.00 13.48
N ALA A 60 4.17 -9.12 13.32
CA ALA A 60 4.34 -10.08 14.41
C ALA A 60 5.10 -9.44 15.59
N ALA A 61 4.68 -9.77 16.82
CA ALA A 61 5.31 -9.24 18.03
C ALA A 61 6.78 -9.68 18.10
N GLY A 62 7.70 -8.70 18.15
CA GLY A 62 9.14 -8.96 18.15
C GLY A 62 9.76 -9.19 16.76
N ASP A 63 8.97 -9.32 15.69
CA ASP A 63 9.50 -9.45 14.34
C ASP A 63 9.61 -8.08 13.64
N THR A 64 10.80 -7.49 13.75
CA THR A 64 11.12 -6.23 13.07
C THR A 64 11.41 -6.41 11.58
N MET A 65 11.61 -7.63 11.10
CA MET A 65 11.93 -7.89 9.69
C MET A 65 10.75 -7.61 8.78
N GLU A 66 9.53 -7.93 9.20
CA GLU A 66 8.32 -7.67 8.41
C GLU A 66 8.14 -6.15 8.20
N ILE A 67 8.33 -5.38 9.27
CA ILE A 67 8.27 -3.91 9.23
C ILE A 67 9.37 -3.37 8.31
N ARG A 68 10.61 -3.83 8.47
CA ARG A 68 11.76 -3.38 7.65
C ARG A 68 11.55 -3.69 6.16
N LYS A 69 11.05 -4.89 5.84
CA LYS A 69 10.72 -5.29 4.45
C LYS A 69 9.62 -4.43 3.87
N PHE A 70 8.61 -4.10 4.67
CA PHE A 70 7.51 -3.24 4.25
C PHE A 70 7.99 -1.80 3.99
N ILE A 71 8.79 -1.22 4.88
CA ILE A 71 9.44 0.09 4.67
C ILE A 71 10.21 0.10 3.36
N ARG A 72 11.10 -0.88 3.13
CA ARG A 72 11.88 -0.98 1.90
C ARG A 72 11.00 -1.08 0.65
N THR A 73 9.85 -1.74 0.74
CA THR A 73 8.90 -1.85 -0.38
C THR A 73 8.25 -0.49 -0.68
N LEU A 74 7.93 0.30 0.36
CA LEU A 74 7.39 1.64 0.19
C LEU A 74 8.43 2.61 -0.35
N GLU A 75 9.66 2.56 0.13
CA GLU A 75 10.79 3.36 -0.37
C GLU A 75 11.02 3.10 -1.86
N ASN A 76 11.20 1.83 -2.24
CA ASN A 76 11.39 1.43 -3.64
C ASN A 76 10.23 1.90 -4.54
N ARG A 77 8.98 1.79 -4.06
CA ARG A 77 7.82 2.26 -4.81
C ARG A 77 7.83 3.78 -4.95
N GLY A 78 8.13 4.49 -3.87
CA GLY A 78 8.23 5.95 -3.85
C GLY A 78 9.29 6.46 -4.81
N GLU A 79 10.50 5.92 -4.76
CA GLU A 79 11.59 6.25 -5.68
C GLU A 79 11.21 6.00 -7.14
N ASN A 80 10.59 4.85 -7.44
CA ASN A 80 10.16 4.54 -8.79
C ASN A 80 9.06 5.50 -9.27
N THR A 81 8.09 5.85 -8.41
CA THR A 81 7.06 6.84 -8.74
C THR A 81 7.64 8.22 -8.99
N LEU A 82 8.63 8.65 -8.19
CA LEU A 82 9.32 9.93 -8.40
C LEU A 82 10.06 9.95 -9.74
N LYS A 83 10.81 8.90 -10.08
CA LYS A 83 11.49 8.79 -11.37
C LYS A 83 10.54 8.87 -12.56
N ILE A 84 9.39 8.17 -12.49
CA ILE A 84 8.36 8.23 -13.54
C ILE A 84 7.80 9.65 -13.66
N LEU A 85 7.56 10.33 -12.53
CA LEU A 85 7.10 11.72 -12.52
C LEU A 85 8.12 12.66 -13.16
N GLU A 86 9.40 12.49 -12.86
CA GLU A 86 10.50 13.26 -13.47
C GLU A 86 10.56 13.04 -14.99
N SER A 87 10.51 11.78 -15.45
CA SER A 87 10.49 11.48 -16.89
C SER A 87 9.28 12.09 -17.61
N ALA A 88 8.10 12.08 -16.97
CA ALA A 88 6.90 12.70 -17.53
C ALA A 88 7.03 14.24 -17.61
N ARG A 89 7.70 14.87 -16.64
CA ARG A 89 7.98 16.31 -16.66
C ARG A 89 8.97 16.68 -17.75
N SER A 90 10.07 15.95 -17.90
CA SER A 90 11.06 16.22 -18.96
C SER A 90 10.44 16.11 -20.35
N LEU A 91 9.61 15.09 -20.60
CA LEU A 91 8.90 14.98 -21.88
C LEU A 91 7.95 16.16 -22.12
N LEU A 92 7.27 16.65 -21.08
CA LEU A 92 6.40 17.81 -21.20
C LEU A 92 7.19 19.08 -21.55
N GLU A 93 8.34 19.29 -20.91
CA GLU A 93 9.25 20.42 -21.19
C GLU A 93 9.81 20.38 -22.61
N GLU A 94 10.18 19.20 -23.13
CA GLU A 94 10.65 19.02 -24.51
C GLU A 94 9.54 19.41 -25.52
N LEU A 95 8.32 18.89 -25.33
CA LEU A 95 7.20 19.17 -26.21
C LEU A 95 6.77 20.64 -26.18
N GLU A 96 6.80 21.27 -25.01
CA GLU A 96 6.48 22.70 -24.87
C GLU A 96 7.59 23.60 -25.46
N SER A 97 8.84 23.13 -25.52
CA SER A 97 9.96 23.90 -26.11
C SER A 97 9.95 23.84 -27.64
N ASP A 98 9.61 22.70 -28.23
CA ASP A 98 9.51 22.49 -29.68
C ASP A 98 8.33 23.25 -30.33
N GLU A 99 7.34 23.72 -29.55
CA GLU A 99 6.24 24.57 -30.06
C GLU A 99 6.63 26.04 -30.29
N PHE A 100 7.82 26.47 -29.85
CA PHE A 100 8.29 27.86 -29.97
C PHE A 100 9.47 28.07 -30.95
N GLU A 101 9.90 27.03 -31.68
CA GLU A 101 10.86 27.11 -32.80
C GLU A 101 10.17 27.00 -34.17
#